data_AF-A0A6C0KNS3-F1
#
_entry.id   AF-A0A6C0KNS3-F1
#
_cell.length_a   1.000
_cell.length_b   1.000
_cell.length_c   1.000
_cell.angle_alpha   90.00
_cell.angle_beta   90.00
_cell.angle_gamma   90.00
#
_symmetry.space_group_name_H-M   'P 1'
#
loop_
_entity.id
_entity.type
_entity.pdbx_description
1 polymer ?
#
loop_
_entity_poly.entity_id
_entity_poly.type
_entity_poly.pdbx_seq_one_letter_code
_entity_poly.pdbx_strand_id
1 'polypeptide(L)' 'MGNYLSFYKKYEDKNCYLCKEKIKIDELVKCVRCEILLHCKCEEENRKEKTYCMCPSCHRIGSLGIKY' A
#
# COMPACT_ATOMS: atom_id res chain seq x y z
N MET A 1 25.79 24.27 -10.15
CA MET A 1 25.67 23.18 -9.15
C MET A 1 24.29 23.26 -8.53
N GLY A 2 23.32 22.48 -9.02
CA GLY A 2 21.96 22.44 -8.48
C GLY A 2 21.47 21.00 -8.52
N ASN A 3 21.54 20.31 -7.38
CA ASN A 3 21.06 18.93 -7.25
C ASN A 3 19.54 18.94 -7.05
N TYR A 4 18.78 18.71 -8.12
CA TYR A 4 17.32 18.56 -8.12
C TYR A 4 16.86 17.11 -7.79
N LEU A 5 17.77 16.27 -7.30
CA LEU A 5 17.58 14.81 -7.18
C LEU A 5 17.12 14.33 -5.79
N SER A 6 16.65 15.22 -4.92
CA SER A 6 16.40 14.85 -3.50
C SER A 6 14.96 14.51 -3.16
N PHE A 7 14.00 14.66 -4.07
CA PHE A 7 12.58 14.36 -3.76
C PHE A 7 12.17 12.91 -4.06
N TYR A 8 12.83 12.24 -5.00
CA TYR A 8 12.49 10.86 -5.40
C TYR A 8 12.86 9.79 -4.38
N LYS A 9 13.77 10.10 -3.45
CA LYS A 9 14.39 9.13 -2.55
C LYS A 9 13.60 8.82 -1.27
N LYS A 10 12.49 9.51 -1.02
CA LYS A 10 11.72 9.39 0.24
C LYS A 10 10.65 8.30 0.22
N TYR A 11 10.47 7.62 -0.91
CA TYR A 11 9.41 6.62 -1.12
C TYR A 11 9.94 5.23 -1.50
N GLU A 12 11.26 5.03 -1.56
CA GLU A 12 11.90 3.78 -2.03
C GLU A 12 11.82 2.59 -1.04
N ASP A 13 11.31 2.81 0.18
CA ASP A 13 11.30 1.81 1.26
C ASP A 13 9.92 1.61 1.87
N LYS A 14 8.89 1.59 1.03
CA LYS A 14 7.54 1.17 1.43
C LYS A 14 7.38 -0.31 1.16
N ASN A 15 7.40 -1.12 2.21
CA ASN A 15 7.20 -2.57 2.12
C ASN A 15 5.73 -2.95 2.29
N CYS A 16 5.32 -4.00 1.59
CA CYS A 16 4.00 -4.58 1.71
C CYS A 16 3.83 -5.30 3.05
N TYR A 17 2.70 -5.09 3.72
CA TYR A 17 2.41 -5.75 4.98
C TYR A 17 2.21 -7.27 4.82
N LEU A 18 1.70 -7.72 3.65
CA LEU A 18 1.44 -9.14 3.38
C LEU A 18 2.70 -9.89 2.94
N CYS A 19 3.31 -9.49 1.82
CA CYS A 19 4.48 -10.20 1.28
C CYS A 19 5.83 -9.66 1.77
N LYS A 20 5.85 -8.53 2.49
CA LYS A 20 7.07 -7.84 2.97
C LYS A 20 8.03 -7.38 1.86
N GLU A 21 7.62 -7.47 0.61
CA GLU A 21 8.39 -6.97 -0.54
C GLU A 21 8.21 -5.47 -0.76
N LYS A 22 9.14 -4.87 -1.51
CA LYS A 22 9.07 -3.44 -1.87
C LYS A 22 7.85 -3.16 -2.74
N ILE A 23 7.11 -2.12 -2.40
CA ILE A 23 5.97 -1.64 -3.17
C ILE A 23 6.41 -0.48 -4.07
N LYS A 24 5.99 -0.53 -5.34
CA LYS A 24 6.11 0.59 -6.27
C LYS A 24 5.04 1.63 -5.96
N ILE A 25 5.40 2.92 -6.05
CA ILE A 25 4.49 4.05 -5.80
C ILE A 25 3.19 3.96 -6.62
N ASP A 26 3.29 3.43 -7.84
CA ASP A 26 2.21 3.36 -8.80
C ASP A 26 1.10 2.36 -8.43
N GLU A 27 1.42 1.33 -7.64
CA GLU A 27 0.52 0.20 -7.36
C GLU A 27 0.42 -0.10 -5.86
N LEU A 28 0.33 0.96 -5.05
CA LEU A 28 0.18 0.85 -3.59
C LEU A 28 -1.22 1.23 -3.12
N VAL A 29 -1.74 0.45 -2.19
CA VAL A 29 -2.91 0.82 -1.38
C VAL A 29 -2.49 0.98 0.06
N LYS A 30 -2.98 2.04 0.71
CA LYS A 30 -2.73 2.30 2.12
C LYS A 30 -4.04 2.12 2.88
N CYS A 31 -3.96 1.50 4.06
CA CYS A 31 -5.08 1.58 4.98
C CYS A 31 -5.10 2.97 5.64
N VAL A 32 -6.20 3.72 5.51
CA VAL A 32 -6.32 5.08 6.09
C VAL A 32 -6.31 5.08 7.62
N ARG A 33 -6.53 3.93 8.27
CA ARG A 33 -6.57 3.77 9.72
C ARG A 33 -5.28 3.18 10.31
N CYS A 34 -4.83 2.07 9.76
CA CYS A 34 -3.64 1.37 10.25
C CYS A 34 -2.34 1.90 9.67
N GLU A 35 -2.43 2.74 8.63
CA GLU A 35 -1.31 3.24 7.86
C GLU A 35 -0.44 2.19 7.17
N ILE A 36 -0.83 0.91 7.23
CA ILE A 36 -0.17 -0.17 6.52
C ILE A 36 -0.27 0.02 5.01
N LEU A 37 0.74 -0.49 4.32
CA LEU A 37 0.89 -0.41 2.87
C LEU A 37 0.83 -1.82 2.30
N LEU A 38 0.08 -1.99 1.22
CA LEU A 38 -0.10 -3.25 0.52
C LEU A 38 0.04 -3.00 -0.97
N HIS A 39 0.49 -3.99 -1.74
CA HIS A 39 0.34 -3.96 -3.19
C HIS A 39 -1.14 -4.06 -3.55
N CYS A 40 -1.58 -3.41 -4.63
CA CYS A 40 -2.90 -3.63 -5.21
C CYS A 40 -3.16 -5.13 -5.40
N LYS A 41 -2.20 -5.84 -6.01
CA LYS A 41 -2.29 -7.30 -6.23
C LYS A 41 -2.44 -8.09 -4.94
N CYS A 42 -1.68 -7.76 -3.88
CA CYS A 42 -1.80 -8.44 -2.60
C CYS A 42 -3.16 -8.16 -1.94
N GLU A 43 -3.72 -6.97 -2.13
CA GLU A 43 -5.09 -6.67 -1.70
C GLU A 43 -6.11 -7.50 -2.48
N GLU A 44 -5.98 -7.55 -3.81
CA GLU A 44 -6.85 -8.34 -4.69
C GLU A 44 -6.78 -9.84 -4.38
N GLU A 45 -5.58 -10.38 -4.13
CA GLU A 45 -5.40 -11.78 -3.73
C GLU A 45 -5.94 -12.07 -2.32
N ASN A 46 -5.77 -11.13 -1.39
CA ASN A 46 -6.34 -11.25 -0.05
C ASN A 46 -7.86 -11.09 -0.08
N ARG A 47 -8.38 -10.32 -1.04
CA ARG A 47 -9.80 -10.17 -1.30
C ARG A 47 -10.37 -11.43 -1.93
N LYS A 48 -9.73 -12.01 -2.96
CA LYS A 48 -10.08 -13.22 -3.74
C LYS A 48 -11.58 -13.44 -3.97
N GLU A 49 -12.31 -13.88 -2.95
CA GLU A 49 -13.74 -14.23 -3.00
C GLU A 49 -14.64 -13.28 -2.18
N LYS A 50 -14.06 -12.35 -1.43
CA LYS A 50 -14.79 -11.36 -0.64
C LYS A 50 -15.24 -10.23 -1.56
N THR A 51 -16.54 -9.95 -1.56
CA THR A 51 -17.11 -8.78 -2.24
C THR A 51 -16.63 -7.45 -1.66
N TYR A 52 -15.90 -7.46 -0.54
CA TYR A 52 -15.45 -6.28 0.17
C TYR A 52 -13.93 -6.28 0.45
N CYS A 53 -13.32 -5.11 0.37
CA CYS A 53 -11.93 -4.90 0.77
C CYS A 53 -11.83 -4.86 2.29
N MET A 54 -11.00 -5.70 2.90
CA MET A 54 -10.79 -5.77 4.36
C MET A 54 -9.32 -5.61 4.69
N CYS A 55 -9.01 -4.68 5.60
CA CYS A 55 -7.63 -4.47 6.04
C CYS A 55 -7.15 -5.65 6.91
N PRO A 56 -6.00 -6.29 6.62
CA PRO A 56 -5.48 -7.42 7.40
C PRO A 56 -4.99 -7.04 8.81
N SER A 57 -4.85 -5.74 9.14
CA SER A 57 -4.40 -5.29 10.46
C SER A 57 -5.56 -4.90 11.39
N CYS A 58 -6.57 -4.17 10.89
CA CYS A 58 -7.73 -3.77 11.71
C CYS A 58 -9.03 -4.53 11.40
N HIS A 59 -9.00 -5.46 10.44
CA HIS A 59 -10.15 -6.23 9.95
C HIS A 59 -11.37 -5.36 9.58
N ARG A 60 -11.14 -4.08 9.26
CA ARG A 60 -12.21 -3.17 8.84
C ARG A 60 -12.41 -3.19 7.35
N ILE A 61 -13.68 -3.12 6.97
CA ILE A 61 -14.13 -3.08 5.58
C ILE A 61 -13.97 -1.66 5.02
N GLY A 62 -13.60 -1.53 3.74
CA GLY A 62 -13.56 -0.25 3.00
C GLY A 62 -12.51 0.74 3.50
N SER A 63 -11.50 0.26 4.24
CA SER A 63 -10.48 1.12 4.87
C SER A 63 -9.19 1.23 4.03
N LEU A 64 -9.14 0.55 2.89
CA LEU A 64 -8.00 0.51 1.97
C LEU A 64 -8.29 1.50 0.83
N GLY A 65 -7.35 2.42 0.58
CA GLY A 65 -7.50 3.43 -0.47
C GLY A 65 -6.16 3.84 -1.06
N ILE A 66 -6.20 4.33 -2.29
CA ILE A 66 -5.05 4.94 -2.98
C ILE A 66 -4.94 6.38 -2.49
N LYS A 67 -3.76 6.77 -2.00
CA LYS A 67 -3.49 8.17 -1.66
C LYS A 67 -2.80 8.81 -2.86
N TYR A 68 -3.57 9.55 -3.65
CA TYR A 68 -3.09 10.46 -4.70
C TYR A 68 -2.29 11.62 -4.09
#